data_AF-A0A8J2L2Q6-F1
#
_entry.id   AF-A0A8J2L2Q6-F1
#
_cell.length_a   1.000
_cell.length_b   1.000
_cell.length_c   1.000
_cell.angle_alpha   90.00
_cell.angle_beta   90.00
_cell.angle_gamma   90.00
#
_symmetry.space_group_name_H-M   'P 1'
#
loop_
_entity.id
_entity.type
_entity.pdbx_description
1 polymer ?
#
loop_
_entity_poly.entity_id
_entity_poly.type
_entity_poly.pdbx_seq_one_letter_code
_entity_poly.pdbx_strand_id
1 'polypeptide(L)' 'MSLDGTLLERILDKGYKVLTYSGQFDPTVVPLGVKDALEGLKWKGAEDFKKAPRIIWKVKDDVAGYARSSGGLTECSC' A
#
# COMPACT_ATOMS: atom_id res chain seq x y z
N MET A 1 -0.96 24.65 -8.09
CA MET A 1 -0.78 23.23 -7.70
C MET A 1 -0.30 23.28 -6.26
N SER A 2 -1.21 23.11 -5.32
CA SER A 2 -0.91 23.34 -3.91
C SER A 2 0.07 22.26 -3.41
N LEU A 3 0.97 22.63 -2.50
CA LEU A 3 2.08 21.78 -2.00
C LEU A 3 1.68 20.99 -0.75
N ASP A 4 0.39 20.95 -0.46
CA ASP A 4 -0.23 20.40 0.72
C ASP A 4 -0.36 18.88 0.54
N GLY A 5 0.37 18.14 1.37
CA GLY A 5 0.40 16.67 1.35
C GLY A 5 1.77 16.13 1.73
N THR A 6 1.80 14.91 2.25
CA THR A 6 3.01 14.14 2.50
C THR A 6 3.79 13.92 1.21
N LEU A 7 5.09 13.59 1.34
CA LEU A 7 5.90 13.22 0.17
C LEU A 7 5.26 12.06 -0.61
N LEU A 8 4.68 11.09 0.10
CA LEU A 8 4.07 9.90 -0.49
C LEU A 8 2.83 10.25 -1.35
N GLU A 9 1.94 11.09 -0.85
CA GLU A 9 0.77 11.57 -1.61
C GLU A 9 1.22 12.30 -2.89
N ARG A 10 2.25 13.14 -2.79
CA ARG A 10 2.76 13.92 -3.93
C ARG A 10 3.38 13.06 -5.03
N ILE A 11 4.09 11.97 -4.67
CA ILE A 11 4.67 11.08 -5.69
C ILE A 11 3.59 10.20 -6.33
N LEU A 12 2.60 9.76 -5.56
CA LEU A 12 1.45 9.01 -6.10
C LEU A 12 0.65 9.86 -7.08
N ASP A 13 0.38 11.13 -6.76
CA ASP A 13 -0.36 12.06 -7.64
C ASP A 13 0.39 12.46 -8.91
N LYS A 14 1.73 12.34 -8.89
CA LYS A 14 2.62 12.49 -10.05
C LYS A 14 2.71 11.22 -10.91
N GLY A 15 2.08 10.12 -10.49
CA GLY A 15 2.06 8.86 -11.23
C GLY A 15 3.26 7.95 -10.98
N TYR A 16 4.06 8.18 -9.93
CA TYR A 16 5.07 7.21 -9.52
C TYR A 16 4.42 5.96 -8.95
N LYS A 17 4.98 4.80 -9.28
CA LYS A 17 4.56 3.53 -8.70
C LYS A 17 5.29 3.29 -7.39
N VAL A 18 4.54 2.98 -6.34
CA VAL A 18 5.06 2.73 -4.99
C VAL A 18 4.64 1.33 -4.54
N LEU A 19 5.62 0.56 -4.07
CA LEU A 19 5.42 -0.72 -3.41
C LEU A 19 5.84 -0.58 -1.96
N THR A 20 4.95 -0.93 -1.04
CA THR A 20 5.27 -1.10 0.38
C THR A 20 5.17 -2.57 0.73
N TYR A 21 6.17 -3.10 1.44
CA TYR A 21 6.15 -4.46 1.94
C TYR A 21 6.37 -4.46 3.45
N SER A 22 5.74 -5.38 4.17
CA SER A 22 5.86 -5.50 5.62
C SER A 22 5.83 -6.96 6.04
N GLY A 23 6.73 -7.31 6.97
CA GLY A 23 6.78 -8.62 7.58
C GLY A 23 5.56 -8.85 8.48
N GLN A 24 4.78 -9.90 8.26
CA GLN A 24 3.56 -10.14 9.02
C GLN A 24 3.79 -10.38 10.54
N PHE A 25 5.02 -10.72 10.90
CA PHE A 25 5.45 -11.00 12.27
C PHE A 25 6.44 -9.95 12.83
N ASP A 26 6.59 -8.78 12.21
CA ASP A 26 7.40 -7.69 12.77
C ASP A 26 6.63 -6.97 13.89
N PRO A 27 7.07 -7.06 15.16
CA PRO A 27 6.41 -6.38 16.27
C PRO A 27 6.74 -4.87 16.35
N THR A 28 7.80 -4.42 15.67
CA THR A 28 8.26 -3.03 15.71
C THR A 28 7.43 -2.15 14.77
N VAL A 29 7.17 -2.64 13.56
CA VAL A 29 6.34 -1.97 12.56
C VAL A 29 5.24 -2.93 12.12
N VAL A 30 4.18 -2.97 12.92
CA VAL A 30 3.09 -3.91 12.72
C VAL A 30 2.37 -3.65 11.38
N PRO A 31 2.06 -4.69 10.57
CA PRO A 31 1.38 -4.53 9.29
C PRO A 31 0.05 -3.79 9.37
N LEU A 32 -0.66 -3.91 10.49
CA LEU A 32 -1.92 -3.21 10.71
C LEU A 32 -1.72 -1.68 10.73
N GLY A 33 -0.66 -1.21 11.40
CA GLY A 33 -0.32 0.21 11.45
C GLY A 33 0.13 0.74 10.08
N VAL A 34 0.85 -0.08 9.31
CA VAL A 34 1.20 0.25 7.92
C VAL A 34 -0.06 0.37 7.07
N LYS A 35 -0.99 -0.58 7.20
CA LYS A 35 -2.28 -0.53 6.50
C LYS A 35 -3.05 0.75 6.84
N ASP A 36 -3.19 1.08 8.12
CA ASP A 36 -3.91 2.28 8.57
C ASP A 36 -3.25 3.57 8.02
N ALA A 37 -1.91 3.63 8.02
CA ALA A 37 -1.18 4.75 7.45
C ALA A 37 -1.43 4.91 5.94
N LEU A 38 -1.46 3.81 5.19
CA LEU A 38 -1.72 3.84 3.74
C LEU A 38 -3.17 4.19 3.40
N GLU A 39 -4.14 3.72 4.19
CA GLU A 39 -5.55 4.09 4.03
C GLU A 39 -5.85 5.54 4.42
N GLY A 40 -5.00 6.13 5.27
CA GLY A 40 -5.07 7.54 5.65
C GLY A 40 -4.55 8.53 4.59
N LEU A 41 -3.87 8.05 3.54
CA LEU A 41 -3.32 8.91 2.49
C LEU A 41 -4.43 9.60 1.69
N LYS A 42 -4.24 10.89 1.41
CA LYS A 42 -5.12 11.75 0.62
C LYS A 42 -4.50 11.97 -0.76
N TRP A 43 -4.64 10.98 -1.64
CA TRP A 43 -4.19 11.02 -3.03
C TRP A 43 -5.31 10.63 -4.00
N LYS A 44 -5.15 10.87 -5.30
CA LYS A 44 -6.21 10.69 -6.31
C LYS A 44 -6.86 9.29 -6.32
N GLY A 45 -6.11 8.24 -6.00
CA GLY A 45 -6.59 6.85 -5.97
C GLY A 45 -6.89 6.31 -4.56
N ALA A 46 -6.96 7.16 -3.53
CA ALA A 46 -7.12 6.73 -2.15
C ALA A 46 -8.39 5.91 -1.91
N GLU A 47 -9.53 6.36 -2.45
CA GLU A 47 -10.82 5.67 -2.28
C GLU A 47 -10.86 4.31 -2.99
N ASP A 48 -10.20 4.21 -4.15
CA ASP A 48 -10.09 2.95 -4.88
C ASP A 48 -9.15 1.98 -4.16
N PHE A 49 -8.06 2.49 -3.56
CA PHE A 49 -7.14 1.67 -2.77
C PHE A 49 -7.79 1.10 -1.51
N LYS A 50 -8.63 1.87 -0.82
CA LYS A 50 -9.42 1.39 0.34
C LYS A 50 -10.35 0.24 -0.03
N LYS A 51 -10.92 0.26 -1.23
CA LYS A 51 -11.86 -0.76 -1.74
C LYS A 51 -11.16 -1.91 -2.47
N ALA A 52 -9.87 -1.79 -2.76
CA ALA A 52 -9.13 -2.77 -3.54
C ALA A 52 -9.11 -4.13 -2.81
N PRO A 53 -9.39 -5.23 -3.54
CA PRO A 53 -9.42 -6.55 -2.93
C PRO A 53 -8.02 -6.97 -2.49
N ARG A 54 -7.96 -7.69 -1.37
CA ARG A 54 -6.75 -8.38 -0.92
C ARG A 54 -6.67 -9.72 -1.63
N ILE A 55 -5.55 -9.97 -2.29
CA ILE A 55 -5.29 -11.22 -3.01
C ILE A 55 -4.19 -12.03 -2.31
N ILE A 56 -4.24 -13.35 -2.47
CA ILE A 56 -3.14 -14.23 -2.05
C ILE A 56 -2.01 -14.07 -3.07
N TRP A 57 -0.85 -13.64 -2.60
CA TRP A 57 0.36 -13.57 -3.42
C TRP A 57 1.14 -14.88 -3.28
N LYS A 58 1.44 -15.52 -4.41
CA LYS A 58 2.22 -16.75 -4.47
C LYS A 58 3.54 -16.53 -5.19
N VAL A 59 4.59 -17.20 -4.73
CA VAL A 59 5.87 -17.33 -5.43
C VAL A 59 6.05 -18.81 -5.73
N LYS A 60 5.97 -19.18 -7.01
CA LYS A 60 5.75 -20.56 -7.44
C LYS A 60 4.41 -21.06 -6.87
N ASP A 61 4.42 -22.20 -6.19
CA ASP A 61 3.22 -22.82 -5.61
C ASP A 61 2.97 -22.42 -4.15
N ASP A 62 3.93 -21.73 -3.53
CA ASP A 62 3.89 -21.34 -2.12
C ASP A 62 3.24 -19.97 -1.91
N VAL A 63 2.46 -19.86 -0.84
CA VAL A 63 1.92 -18.57 -0.38
C VAL A 63 3.06 -17.73 0.17
N ALA A 64 3.38 -16.65 -0.53
CA ALA A 64 4.40 -15.68 -0.13
C ALA A 64 3.83 -14.54 0.70
N GLY A 65 2.50 -14.39 0.72
CA GLY A 65 1.81 -13.41 1.53
C GLY A 65 0.50 -12.97 0.88
N TYR A 66 0.14 -11.73 1.16
CA TYR A 66 -1.03 -11.07 0.59
C TYR A 66 -0.62 -9.77 -0.05
N ALA A 67 -1.32 -9.40 -1.12
CA ALA A 67 -1.12 -8.13 -1.79
C ALA A 67 -2.46 -7.41 -1.98
N ARG A 68 -2.39 -6.09 -2.02
CA ARG A 68 -3.47 -5.19 -2.42
C ARG A 68 -2.88 -4.12 -3.31
N SER A 69 -3.55 -3.81 -4.42
CA SER A 69 -3.06 -2.79 -5.35
C SER A 69 -4.21 -1.99 -5.93
N SER A 70 -4.01 -0.68 -6.06
CA SER A 70 -4.87 0.20 -6.83
C SER A 70 -4.10 1.42 -7.30
N GLY A 71 -4.34 1.86 -8.54
CA GLY A 71 -3.62 2.97 -9.15
C GLY A 71 -2.09 2.79 -9.08
N GLY A 72 -1.41 3.73 -8.42
CA GLY A 72 0.05 3.74 -8.26
C GLY A 72 0.55 3.07 -6.98
N LEU A 73 -0.32 2.56 -6.09
CA LEU A 73 0.07 2.03 -4.79
C LEU A 73 -0.20 0.52 -4.69
N THR A 74 0.83 -0.22 -4.27
CA THR A 74 0.74 -1.65 -3.93
C THR A 74 1.24 -1.86 -2.50
N GLU A 75 0.47 -2.58 -1.69
CA GLU A 75 0.85 -3.03 -0.36
C GLU A 75 0.96 -4.56 -0.34
N CYS A 76 2.05 -5.06 0.20
CA CYS A 76 2.29 -6.48 0.42
C CYS A 76 2.52 -6.75 1.91
N SER A 77 1.79 -7.72 2.45
CA SER A 77 2.04 -8.27 3.79
C SER A 77 2.48 -9.73 3.63
N CYS A 78 3.75 -10.01 3.97
CA CYS A 78 4.43 -11.29 3.76
C CYS A 78 5.09 -11.81 5.04
#